data_AF-A0A257PP38-F1
#
_entry.id   AF-A0A257PP38-F1
#
_cell.length_a   1.000
_cell.length_b   1.000
_cell.length_c   1.000
_cell.angle_alpha   90.00
_cell.angle_beta   90.00
_cell.angle_gamma   90.00
#
_symmetry.space_group_name_H-M   'P 1'
#
loop_
_entity.id
_entity.type
_entity.pdbx_description
1 polymer ?
#
loop_
_entity_poly.entity_id
_entity_poly.type
_entity_poly.pdbx_seq_one_letter_code
_entity_poly.pdbx_strand_id
1 'polypeptide(L)'
;GLITPIIRKADAQGLAAISNSMKDLGARAKAGKLKPEEFQGGGFSISNLGMFGISEFSAIINPPQSAILAVGAGEKRPVVKNDAVVIATMMTVTLSCDHRVVDGALGAEFLATVKRIIEEPLSLML
;
A
#
# COMPACT_ATOMS: atom_id res chain seq x y z
N GLY A 1 -14.47 5.93 13.54
CA GLY A 1 -14.64 4.99 12.41
C GLY A 1 -13.42 5.06 11.52
N LEU A 2 -13.21 4.05 10.67
CA LEU A 2 -12.19 4.07 9.63
C LEU A 2 -12.72 4.89 8.43
N ILE A 3 -11.91 5.84 7.93
CA ILE A 3 -12.18 6.58 6.70
C ILE A 3 -11.00 6.34 5.75
N THR A 4 -11.29 6.14 4.47
CA THR A 4 -10.32 5.87 3.41
C THR A 4 -10.31 7.02 2.38
N PRO A 5 -9.53 8.08 2.62
CA PRO A 5 -9.44 9.18 1.67
C PRO A 5 -8.79 8.74 0.36
N ILE A 6 -9.17 9.38 -0.75
CA ILE A 6 -8.79 8.99 -2.10
C ILE A 6 -7.79 9.98 -2.67
N ILE A 7 -6.61 9.48 -3.06
CA ILE A 7 -5.70 10.20 -3.95
C ILE A 7 -6.17 9.96 -5.39
N ARG A 8 -6.68 11.01 -6.03
CA ARG A 8 -7.19 10.93 -7.41
C ARG A 8 -6.07 11.16 -8.42
N LYS A 9 -6.09 10.39 -9.52
CA LYS A 9 -5.10 10.46 -10.61
C LYS A 9 -3.65 10.35 -10.10
N ALA A 10 -3.41 9.39 -9.20
CA ALA A 10 -2.10 9.17 -8.57
C ALA A 10 -1.00 8.86 -9.61
N ASP A 11 -1.38 8.27 -10.74
CA ASP A 11 -0.54 8.00 -11.91
C ASP A 11 0.02 9.27 -12.57
N ALA A 12 -0.70 10.39 -12.49
CA ALA A 12 -0.31 11.66 -13.08
C ALA A 12 0.38 12.61 -12.08
N GLN A 13 0.69 12.14 -10.86
CA GLN A 13 1.24 12.95 -9.79
C GLN A 13 2.65 12.53 -9.41
N GLY A 14 3.52 13.51 -9.16
CA GLY A 14 4.82 13.24 -8.57
C GLY A 14 4.72 12.86 -7.08
N LEU A 15 5.75 12.16 -6.58
CA LEU A 15 5.79 11.67 -5.20
C LEU A 15 5.57 12.76 -4.15
N ALA A 16 6.13 13.96 -4.35
CA ALA A 16 5.95 15.09 -3.45
C ALA A 16 4.48 15.58 -3.39
N ALA A 17 3.79 15.62 -4.53
CA ALA A 17 2.39 15.98 -4.59
C ALA A 17 1.52 14.95 -3.87
N ILE A 18 1.75 13.66 -4.13
CA ILE A 18 1.06 12.55 -3.44
C ILE A 18 1.26 12.64 -1.93
N SER A 19 2.50 12.88 -1.47
CA SER A 19 2.82 13.03 -0.05
C SER A 19 2.06 14.19 0.61
N ASN A 20 2.01 15.35 -0.05
CA ASN A 20 1.30 16.52 0.46
C ASN A 20 -0.21 16.28 0.51
N SER A 21 -0.79 15.69 -0.54
CA SER A 21 -2.21 15.34 -0.58
C SER A 21 -2.59 14.32 0.50
N MET A 22 -1.77 13.30 0.73
CA MET A 22 -2.00 12.32 1.81
C MET A 22 -2.02 12.98 3.19
N LYS A 23 -1.10 13.91 3.46
CA LYS A 23 -1.05 14.64 4.75
C LYS A 23 -2.28 15.51 4.96
N ASP A 24 -2.68 16.27 3.95
CA ASP A 24 -3.89 17.12 4.00
C ASP A 24 -5.15 16.28 4.23
N LEU A 25 -5.38 15.26 3.40
CA LEU A 25 -6.54 14.37 3.52
C LEU A 25 -6.58 13.68 4.88
N GLY A 26 -5.43 13.21 5.38
CA GLY A 26 -5.34 12.59 6.70
C GLY A 26 -5.67 13.56 7.84
N ALA A 27 -5.23 14.82 7.75
CA ALA A 27 -5.57 15.84 8.74
C ALA A 27 -7.06 16.18 8.73
N ARG A 28 -7.65 16.34 7.53
CA ARG A 28 -9.09 16.62 7.38
C ARG A 28 -9.96 15.42 7.77
N ALA A 29 -9.51 14.18 7.53
CA ALA A 29 -10.18 12.97 7.99
C ALA A 29 -10.30 12.95 9.52
N LYS A 30 -9.19 13.21 10.22
CA LYS A 30 -9.17 13.27 11.70
C LYS A 30 -10.06 14.37 12.26
N ALA A 31 -10.18 15.49 11.54
CA ALA A 31 -11.04 16.61 11.91
C ALA A 31 -12.52 16.44 11.50
N GLY A 32 -12.88 15.35 10.80
CA GLY A 32 -14.24 15.15 10.28
C GLY A 32 -14.64 16.14 9.17
N LYS A 33 -13.66 16.69 8.45
CA LYS A 33 -13.84 17.76 7.44
C LYS A 33 -13.71 17.27 5.99
N LEU A 34 -13.73 15.96 5.76
CA LEU A 34 -13.72 15.42 4.41
C LEU A 34 -15.10 15.52 3.77
N LYS A 35 -15.11 15.90 2.50
CA LYS A 35 -16.31 15.82 1.67
C LYS A 35 -16.55 14.39 1.21
N PRO A 36 -17.81 13.97 0.96
CA PRO A 36 -18.12 12.62 0.49
C PRO A 36 -17.31 12.17 -0.74
N GLU A 37 -17.13 13.06 -1.71
CA GLU A 37 -16.34 12.84 -2.92
C GLU A 37 -14.85 12.53 -2.68
N GLU A 38 -14.33 12.77 -1.47
CA GLU A 38 -12.93 12.54 -1.10
C GLU A 38 -12.69 11.16 -0.49
N PHE A 39 -13.75 10.41 -0.16
CA PHE A 39 -13.63 9.06 0.42
C PHE A 39 -14.64 8.05 -0.13
N GLN A 40 -15.46 8.44 -1.11
CA GLN A 40 -16.36 7.53 -1.84
C GLN A 40 -15.78 7.15 -3.21
N GLY A 41 -15.71 5.84 -3.46
CA GLY A 41 -15.15 5.24 -4.68
C GLY A 41 -13.72 4.74 -4.51
N GLY A 42 -12.83 5.14 -5.42
CA GLY A 42 -11.45 4.66 -5.49
C GLY A 42 -11.32 3.35 -6.29
N GLY A 43 -10.13 3.11 -6.85
CA GLY A 43 -9.86 1.91 -7.66
C GLY A 43 -9.07 0.83 -6.92
N PHE A 44 -8.33 1.20 -5.88
CA PHE A 44 -7.48 0.32 -5.08
C PHE A 44 -7.27 0.95 -3.70
N SER A 45 -7.03 0.12 -2.68
CA SER A 45 -6.78 0.59 -1.32
C SER A 45 -5.43 0.11 -0.81
N ILE A 46 -4.79 0.94 0.02
CA ILE A 46 -3.60 0.59 0.79
C ILE A 46 -3.92 0.79 2.26
N SER A 47 -3.66 -0.21 3.08
CA SER A 47 -3.83 -0.16 4.53
C SER A 47 -2.48 -0.38 5.20
N ASN A 48 -2.10 0.50 6.12
CA ASN A 48 -0.83 0.42 6.85
C ASN A 48 -1.10 0.26 8.34
N LEU A 49 -0.83 -0.93 8.88
CA LEU A 49 -0.79 -1.18 10.33
C LEU A 49 0.63 -1.37 10.86
N GLY A 50 1.65 -1.26 9.99
CA GLY A 50 3.05 -1.27 10.39
C GLY A 50 3.41 -0.15 11.37
N MET A 51 2.70 0.99 11.33
CA MET A 51 2.86 2.05 12.35
C MET A 51 2.45 1.63 13.76
N PHE A 52 1.67 0.56 13.90
CA PHE A 52 1.27 -0.03 15.18
C PHE A 52 2.12 -1.26 15.53
N GLY A 53 3.20 -1.53 14.79
CA GLY A 53 4.08 -2.68 15.02
C GLY A 53 3.53 -4.01 14.51
N ILE A 54 2.44 -4.00 13.72
CA ILE A 54 1.88 -5.22 13.14
C ILE A 54 2.78 -5.68 11.99
N SER A 55 3.33 -6.89 12.08
CA SER A 55 4.22 -7.47 11.07
C SER A 55 3.49 -7.91 9.80
N GLU A 56 2.28 -8.43 9.93
CA GLU A 56 1.45 -8.93 8.84
C GLU A 56 -0.04 -8.90 9.22
N PHE A 57 -0.91 -8.59 8.25
CA PHE A 57 -2.36 -8.71 8.42
C PHE A 57 -3.07 -8.85 7.07
N SER A 58 -4.24 -9.48 7.08
CA SER A 58 -5.12 -9.55 5.92
C SER A 58 -6.16 -8.44 5.97
N ALA A 59 -6.07 -7.47 5.06
CA ALA A 59 -7.04 -6.40 4.98
C ALA A 59 -8.32 -6.88 4.27
N ILE A 60 -9.49 -6.42 4.74
CA ILE A 60 -10.76 -6.67 4.05
C ILE A 60 -10.87 -5.69 2.89
N ILE A 61 -11.22 -6.19 1.70
CA ILE A 61 -11.43 -5.38 0.50
C ILE A 61 -12.50 -4.33 0.79
N ASN A 62 -12.29 -3.09 0.34
CA ASN A 62 -13.25 -2.01 0.47
C ASN A 62 -14.15 -1.95 -0.78
N PRO A 63 -15.38 -2.51 -0.76
CA PRO A 63 -16.21 -2.55 -1.97
C PRO A 63 -16.59 -1.13 -2.42
N PRO A 64 -16.72 -0.86 -3.73
CA PRO A 64 -16.76 -1.81 -4.85
C PRO A 64 -15.38 -2.16 -5.43
N GLN A 65 -14.28 -1.90 -4.73
CA GLN A 65 -12.94 -2.24 -5.21
C GLN A 65 -12.72 -3.75 -5.22
N SER A 66 -11.71 -4.19 -5.97
CA SER A 66 -11.41 -5.62 -6.16
C SER A 66 -10.17 -6.10 -5.39
N ALA A 67 -9.38 -5.18 -4.83
CA ALA A 67 -8.18 -5.52 -4.10
C ALA A 67 -7.76 -4.46 -3.08
N ILE A 68 -7.00 -4.88 -2.08
CA ILE A 68 -6.40 -4.03 -1.06
C ILE A 68 -5.02 -4.58 -0.67
N LEU A 69 -4.02 -3.69 -0.59
CA LEU A 69 -2.67 -4.03 -0.11
C LEU A 69 -2.54 -3.67 1.37
N ALA A 70 -2.27 -4.67 2.20
CA ALA A 70 -1.89 -4.50 3.59
C ALA A 70 -0.37 -4.36 3.70
N VAL A 71 0.08 -3.35 4.45
CA VAL A 71 1.48 -3.01 4.66
C VAL A 71 1.83 -3.18 6.14
N GLY A 72 2.68 -4.15 6.43
CA GLY A 72 3.19 -4.43 7.77
C GLY A 72 4.35 -3.52 8.18
N ALA A 73 4.87 -3.75 9.37
CA ALA A 73 6.00 -3.01 9.93
C ALA A 73 7.31 -3.35 9.17
N GLY A 74 8.15 -2.33 8.98
CA GLY A 74 9.54 -2.54 8.59
C GLY A 74 10.36 -2.93 9.82
N GLU A 75 10.91 -4.14 9.84
CA GLU A 75 11.68 -4.67 10.97
C GLU A 75 13.01 -5.28 10.54
N LYS A 76 13.96 -5.38 11.47
CA LYS A 76 15.26 -5.99 11.19
C LYS A 76 15.11 -7.50 11.15
N ARG A 77 15.34 -8.12 10.00
CA ARG A 77 15.31 -9.58 9.83
C ARG A 77 16.65 -10.07 9.26
N PRO A 78 17.15 -11.25 9.70
CA PRO A 78 18.25 -11.92 9.02
C PRO A 78 17.77 -12.42 7.66
N VAL A 79 18.51 -12.12 6.60
CA VAL A 79 18.25 -12.56 5.22
C VAL A 79 19.54 -13.05 4.59
N VAL A 80 19.43 -13.94 3.61
CA VAL A 80 20.57 -14.40 2.82
C VAL A 80 20.76 -13.46 1.63
N LYS A 81 21.96 -12.88 1.51
CA LYS A 81 22.37 -12.08 0.35
C LYS A 81 23.79 -12.48 -0.04
N ASN A 82 23.99 -12.88 -1.30
CA ASN A 82 25.27 -13.36 -1.81
C ASN A 82 25.89 -14.44 -0.90
N ASP A 83 25.10 -15.46 -0.56
CA ASP A 83 25.46 -16.58 0.32
C ASP A 83 25.91 -16.22 1.74
N ALA A 84 25.68 -14.98 2.18
CA ALA A 84 25.94 -14.53 3.54
C ALA A 84 24.64 -14.12 4.27
N VAL A 85 24.56 -14.42 5.56
CA VAL A 85 23.48 -13.92 6.42
C VAL A 85 23.78 -12.46 6.77
N VAL A 86 22.89 -11.57 6.36
CA VAL A 86 22.95 -10.14 6.65
C VAL A 86 21.67 -9.68 7.33
N ILE A 87 21.76 -8.64 8.15
CA ILE A 87 20.57 -8.01 8.73
C ILE A 87 20.07 -6.95 7.74
N ALA A 88 18.82 -7.09 7.30
CA ALA A 88 18.14 -6.11 6.45
C ALA A 88 16.87 -5.58 7.12
N THR A 89 16.46 -4.36 6.75
CA THR A 89 15.09 -3.91 7.05
C THR A 89 14.15 -4.59 6.06
N MET A 90 13.27 -5.44 6.57
CA MET A 90 12.31 -6.20 5.78
C MET A 90 10.89 -5.78 6.15
N MET A 91 10.00 -5.82 5.19
CA MET A 91 8.58 -5.50 5.35
C MET A 91 7.76 -6.60 4.67
N THR A 92 6.69 -7.05 5.33
CA THR A 92 5.72 -7.95 4.71
C THR A 92 4.57 -7.12 4.13
N VAL A 93 4.14 -7.48 2.92
CA VAL A 93 2.92 -6.95 2.30
C VAL A 93 1.99 -8.10 1.94
N THR A 94 0.70 -7.92 2.16
CA THR A 94 -0.33 -8.93 1.91
C THR A 94 -1.38 -8.34 0.99
N LEU A 95 -1.62 -8.98 -0.17
CA LEU A 95 -2.66 -8.58 -1.11
C LEU A 95 -3.91 -9.42 -0.88
N SER A 96 -5.00 -8.78 -0.47
CA SER A 96 -6.33 -9.38 -0.53
C SER A 96 -6.97 -9.02 -1.87
N CYS A 97 -7.50 -10.01 -2.59
CA CYS A 97 -8.10 -9.81 -3.91
C CYS A 97 -9.39 -10.61 -4.06
N ASP A 98 -10.33 -10.06 -4.83
CA ASP A 98 -11.55 -10.74 -5.23
C ASP A 98 -11.24 -11.70 -6.38
N HIS A 99 -11.25 -13.00 -6.09
CA HIS A 99 -10.87 -14.05 -7.04
C HIS A 99 -11.83 -14.17 -8.24
N ARG A 100 -12.98 -13.48 -8.21
CA ARG A 100 -13.89 -13.41 -9.37
C ARG A 100 -13.31 -12.56 -10.50
N VAL A 101 -12.38 -11.66 -10.19
CA VAL A 101 -11.82 -10.68 -11.15
C VAL A 101 -10.29 -10.64 -11.16
N VAL A 102 -9.63 -11.12 -10.10
CA VAL A 102 -8.17 -11.25 -10.04
C VAL A 102 -7.81 -12.68 -9.67
N ASP A 103 -7.18 -13.41 -10.58
CA ASP A 103 -6.66 -14.74 -10.24
C ASP A 103 -5.34 -14.68 -9.45
N GLY A 104 -4.92 -15.83 -8.93
CA GLY A 104 -3.70 -15.94 -8.13
C GLY A 104 -2.41 -15.61 -8.90
N ALA A 105 -2.36 -15.85 -10.21
CA ALA A 105 -1.18 -15.56 -11.02
C ALA A 105 -1.01 -14.05 -11.19
N LEU A 106 -2.08 -13.36 -11.56
CA LEU A 106 -2.10 -11.90 -11.69
C LEU A 106 -1.79 -11.22 -10.35
N GLY A 107 -2.33 -11.74 -9.24
CA GLY A 107 -2.01 -11.25 -7.89
C GLY A 107 -0.52 -11.40 -7.54
N ALA A 108 0.09 -12.54 -7.90
CA ALA A 108 1.50 -12.79 -7.69
C ALA A 108 2.39 -11.88 -8.54
N GLU A 109 2.05 -11.67 -9.82
CA GLU A 109 2.76 -10.74 -10.71
C GLU A 109 2.70 -9.28 -10.22
N PHE A 110 1.54 -8.86 -9.71
CA PHE A 110 1.38 -7.55 -9.08
C PHE A 110 2.32 -7.40 -7.88
N LEU A 111 2.32 -8.36 -6.95
CA LEU A 111 3.19 -8.34 -5.77
C LEU A 111 4.67 -8.37 -6.14
N ALA A 112 5.07 -9.14 -7.16
CA ALA A 112 6.43 -9.17 -7.66
C ALA A 112 6.86 -7.79 -8.22
N THR A 113 5.97 -7.12 -8.94
CA THR A 113 6.20 -5.77 -9.47
C THR A 113 6.34 -4.74 -8.35
N VAL A 114 5.43 -4.78 -7.37
CA VAL A 114 5.49 -3.92 -6.18
C VAL A 114 6.80 -4.12 -5.42
N LYS A 115 7.19 -5.38 -5.18
CA LYS A 115 8.44 -5.73 -4.52
C LYS A 115 9.64 -5.11 -5.25
N ARG A 116 9.76 -5.36 -6.55
CA ARG A 116 10.88 -4.86 -7.37
C ARG A 116 10.97 -3.33 -7.31
N ILE A 117 9.84 -2.63 -7.44
CA ILE A 117 9.80 -1.17 -7.40
C ILE A 117 10.21 -0.63 -6.02
N ILE A 118 9.79 -1.28 -4.93
CA ILE A 118 10.15 -0.85 -3.57
C ILE A 118 11.63 -1.13 -3.26
N GLU A 119 12.16 -2.27 -3.69
CA GLU A 119 13.56 -2.64 -3.49
C GLU A 119 14.51 -1.81 -4.39
N GLU A 120 14.03 -1.35 -5.55
CA GLU A 120 14.79 -0.56 -6.53
C GLU A 120 13.99 0.67 -7.03
N PRO A 121 13.78 1.69 -6.18
CA PRO A 121 12.88 2.81 -6.49
C PRO A 121 13.34 3.70 -7.64
N LEU A 122 14.64 3.69 -7.96
CA LEU A 122 15.18 4.41 -9.12
C LEU A 122 14.64 3.87 -10.46
N SER A 123 14.15 2.62 -10.48
CA SER A 123 13.51 2.04 -11.66
C SER A 123 12.20 2.74 -12.07
N LEU A 124 11.62 3.59 -11.21
CA LEU A 124 10.47 4.44 -11.56
C LEU A 124 10.85 5.71 -12.33
N MET A 125 12.14 6.06 -12.38
CA MET A 125 12.64 7.27 -13.04
C MET A 125 13.23 7.01 -14.44
N LEU A 126 13.32 5.73 -14.84
CA LEU A 126 13.81 5.25 -16.13
C LEU A 126 12.64 4.94 -17.07
#